data_AF-A0A849E4U5-F1
#
_entry.id   AF-A0A849E4U5-F1
#
_cell.length_a   1.000
_cell.length_b   1.000
_cell.length_c   1.000
_cell.angle_alpha   90.00
_cell.angle_beta   90.00
_cell.angle_gamma   90.00
#
_symmetry.space_group_name_H-M   'P 1'
#
loop_
_entity.id
_entity.type
_entity.pdbx_description
1 polymer ?
#
loop_
_entity_poly.entity_id
_entity_poly.type
_entity_poly.pdbx_seq_one_letter_code
_entity_poly.pdbx_strand_id
1 'polypeptide(L)' 'MSLSEFINMGGHGFYVWTSYGLGLFFFVTLYVSTRVRNKKLIKQLQRINRQQQRESNQG' A
#
# COMPACT_ATOMS: atom_id res chain seq x y z
N MET A 1 18.10 27.51 -16.13
CA MET A 1 16.66 27.24 -15.98
C MET A 1 16.49 26.09 -15.02
N SER A 2 15.85 26.34 -13.89
CA SER A 2 15.82 25.39 -12.78
C SER A 2 14.55 24.53 -12.80
N LEU A 3 14.62 23.31 -12.28
CA LEU A 3 13.45 22.47 -11.99
C LEU A 3 12.42 23.16 -11.08
N SER A 4 12.88 24.10 -10.24
CA SER A 4 11.99 24.92 -9.42
C SER A 4 11.17 25.92 -10.23
N GLU A 5 11.70 26.46 -11.34
CA GLU A 5 10.90 27.27 -12.27
C GLU A 5 9.87 26.41 -12.99
N PHE A 6 10.18 25.17 -13.36
CA PHE A 6 9.21 24.27 -14.03
C PHE A 6 8.04 23.87 -13.14
N ILE A 7 8.28 23.72 -11.83
CA ILE A 7 7.23 23.47 -10.83
C ILE A 7 6.44 24.76 -10.51
N ASN A 8 7.07 25.93 -10.66
CA ASN A 8 6.52 27.21 -10.20
C ASN A 8 6.29 28.25 -11.32
N MET A 9 6.28 27.81 -12.59
CA MET A 9 5.99 28.64 -13.76
C MET A 9 4.48 28.92 -13.78
N GLY A 10 4.05 30.00 -13.12
CA GLY A 10 2.71 30.56 -13.28
C GLY A 10 1.56 29.74 -12.68
N GLY A 11 1.78 29.02 -11.56
CA GLY A 11 0.68 28.48 -10.74
C GLY A 11 0.09 27.12 -11.14
N HIS A 12 0.53 26.50 -12.24
CA HIS A 12 -0.06 25.26 -12.75
C HIS A 12 0.73 23.97 -12.47
N GLY A 13 2.04 24.05 -12.15
CA GLY A 13 2.87 22.85 -11.90
C GLY A 13 2.38 21.99 -10.75
N PHE A 14 1.86 22.61 -9.68
CA PHE A 14 1.24 21.92 -8.56
C PHE A 14 -0.06 21.20 -8.96
N TYR A 15 -0.84 21.80 -9.87
CA TYR A 15 -2.11 21.24 -10.34
C TYR A 15 -1.91 19.96 -11.14
N VAL A 16 -0.90 19.94 -12.02
CA VAL A 16 -0.55 18.76 -12.82
C VAL A 16 -0.12 17.63 -11.89
N TRP A 17 0.83 17.87 -10.99
CA TRP A 17 1.28 16.85 -10.04
C TRP A 17 0.17 16.35 -9.11
N THR A 18 -0.78 17.20 -8.72
CA THR A 18 -1.91 16.77 -7.89
C THR A 18 -2.91 15.94 -8.69
N SER A 19 -3.20 16.29 -9.95
CA SER A 19 -4.12 15.54 -10.82
C SER A 19 -3.55 14.17 -11.22
N TYR A 20 -2.27 14.11 -11.57
CA TYR A 20 -1.56 12.85 -11.84
C TYR A 20 -1.28 12.06 -10.55
N GLY A 21 -0.96 12.76 -9.47
CA GLY A 21 -0.74 12.19 -8.15
C GLY A 21 -1.99 11.54 -7.57
N LEU A 22 -3.18 12.09 -7.85
CA LEU A 22 -4.45 11.50 -7.40
C LEU A 22 -4.73 10.16 -8.10
N GLY A 23 -4.49 10.08 -9.41
CA GLY A 23 -4.57 8.81 -10.14
C GLY A 23 -3.57 7.79 -9.60
N LEU A 24 -2.30 8.19 -9.47
CA LEU A 24 -1.25 7.35 -8.88
C LEU A 24 -1.60 6.91 -7.45
N PHE A 25 -2.20 7.80 -6.66
CA PHE A 25 -2.64 7.53 -5.30
C PHE A 25 -3.70 6.44 -5.25
N PHE A 26 -4.69 6.47 -6.14
CA PHE A 26 -5.68 5.38 -6.23
C PHE A 26 -5.05 4.05 -6.62
N PHE A 27 -4.14 4.05 -7.62
CA PHE A 27 -3.42 2.83 -8.01
C PHE A 27 -2.57 2.26 -6.86
N VAL A 28 -1.79 3.11 -6.19
CA VAL A 28 -0.97 2.71 -5.04
C VAL A 28 -1.84 2.20 -3.90
N THR A 29 -2.93 2.90 -3.58
CA THR A 29 -3.87 2.49 -2.51
C THR A 29 -4.47 1.12 -2.80
N LEU A 30 -4.90 0.86 -4.03
CA LEU A 30 -5.47 -0.42 -4.43
C LEU A 30 -4.41 -1.54 -4.39
N TYR A 31 -3.20 -1.25 -4.87
CA TYR A 31 -2.07 -2.18 -4.85
C TYR A 31 -1.68 -2.55 -3.41
N VAL A 32 -1.53 -1.56 -2.53
CA VAL A 32 -1.18 -1.74 -1.12
C VAL A 32 -2.31 -2.49 -0.40
N SER A 33 -3.57 -2.11 -0.61
CA SER A 33 -4.73 -2.78 0.00
C SER A 33 -4.77 -4.27 -0.34
N THR A 34 -4.54 -4.62 -1.61
CA THR A 34 -4.45 -6.01 -2.08
C THR A 34 -3.32 -6.78 -1.38
N ARG A 35 -2.13 -6.18 -1.29
CA ARG A 35 -0.98 -6.79 -0.61
C ARG A 35 -1.21 -6.98 0.88
N VAL A 36 -1.80 -6.01 1.56
CA VAL A 36 -2.07 -6.05 3.01
C VAL A 36 -3.10 -7.13 3.33
N ARG A 37 -4.15 -7.29 2.52
CA ARG A 37 -5.18 -8.32 2.72
C ARG A 37 -4.62 -9.73 2.62
N ASN A 38 -3.75 -9.99 1.64
CA ASN A 38 -3.07 -11.28 1.50
C ASN A 38 -2.17 -11.61 2.70
N LYS A 39 -1.43 -10.62 3.22
CA LYS A 39 -0.59 -10.81 4.42
C LYS A 39 -1.42 -11.09 5.68
N LYS A 40 -2.62 -10.49 5.82
CA LYS A 40 -3.51 -10.74 6.95
C LYS A 40 -4.04 -12.19 6.95
N LEU A 41 -4.45 -12.70 5.78
CA LEU A 41 -4.94 -14.08 5.64
C LEU A 41 -3.87 -15.11 5.99
N ILE A 42 -2.64 -14.93 5.49
CA ILE A 42 -1.51 -15.82 5.81
C ILE A 42 -1.19 -15.78 7.32
N LYS A 43 -1.17 -14.58 7.92
CA LYS A 43 -0.96 -14.45 9.38
C LYS A 43 -2.04 -15.15 10.21
N GLN A 44 -3.29 -15.13 9.77
CA GLN A 44 -4.38 -15.82 10.45
C GLN A 44 -4.23 -17.34 10.37
N LEU A 45 -3.91 -17.87 9.18
CA LEU A 45 -3.63 -19.30 8.99
C LEU A 45 -2.46 -19.79 9.85
N GLN A 46 -1.37 -19.01 9.92
CA GLN A 46 -0.22 -19.35 10.77
C GLN A 46 -0.57 -19.40 12.27
N ARG A 47 -1.46 -18.52 12.74
CA ARG A 47 -1.91 -18.51 14.14
C ARG A 47 -2.72 -19.76 14.48
N ILE A 48 -3.62 -20.17 13.60
CA ILE A 48 -4.46 -21.36 13.79
C ILE A 48 -3.61 -22.62 13.80
N ASN A 49 -2.69 -22.77 12.82
CA ASN A 49 -1.84 -23.95 12.72
C ASN A 49 -0.94 -24.11 13.98
N ARG A 50 -0.41 -23.00 14.51
CA ARG A 50 0.40 -23.01 15.74
C ARG A 50 -0.40 -23.44 16.98
N GLN A 51 -1.70 -23.19 17.04
CA GLN A 51 -2.56 -23.67 18.13
C GLN A 51 -2.82 -25.17 17.99
N GLN A 52 -3.16 -25.64 16.80
CA GLN A 52 -3.41 -27.06 16.54
C GLN A 52 -2.19 -27.94 16.84
N GLN A 53 -0.98 -27.50 16.49
CA GLN A 53 0.25 -28.24 16.81
C GLN A 53 0.51 -28.39 18.32
N ARG A 54 0.02 -27.45 19.13
CA ARG A 54 0.15 -27.53 20.60
C ARG A 54 -0.84 -28.52 21.19
N GLU A 55 -2.05 -28.57 20.64
CA GLU A 55 -3.08 -29.53 21.05
C GLU A 55 -2.72 -30.96 20.62
N SER A 56 -2.18 -31.16 19.40
CA SER A 56 -1.76 -32.48 18.93
C SER A 56 -0.52 -33.05 19.62
N ASN A 57 0.29 -32.20 20.27
CA ASN A 57 1.48 -32.62 21.02
C ASN A 57 1.20 -32.79 22.52
N GLN A 58 -0.05 -32.61 22.96
CA GLN A 58 -0.50 -32.81 24.35
C GLN A 58 -1.46 -34.00 24.53
N GLY A 59 -1.80 -34.72 23.45
CA GLY A 59 -2.48 -36.02 23.50
C GLY A 59 -1.51 -37.14 23.14
#